data_AF-A0A0F5J2C8-F1
#
_entry.id   AF-A0A0F5J2C8-F1
#
_cell.length_a   1.000
_cell.length_b   1.000
_cell.length_c   1.000
_cell.angle_alpha   90.00
_cell.angle_beta   90.00
_cell.angle_gamma   90.00
#
_symmetry.space_group_name_H-M   'P 1'
#
loop_
_entity.id
_entity.type
_entity.pdbx_description
1 polymer ?
#
loop_
_entity_poly.entity_id
_entity_poly.type
_entity_poly.pdbx_seq_one_letter_code
_entity_poly.pdbx_strand_id
1 'polypeptide(L)'
;MRLNQIIISLMLVVSLWVTTSCECNHDIVTPFTSSLQVGNVVCADGTVISATDFSNSGKEPVAVIYHVNQNSEINCLGYAVYIHDMAPQTFADSLGVEQETSASLTDEDGNANTYALYHCEDVSSSMAIKVFDMWSYGQSAFVPSIRQLSYLFPVRYAVNERIKAVGGEPISLVLIRKRQRIRRIGSDR
;
A
#
# COMPACT_ATOMS: atom_id res chain seq x y z
N MET A 1 55.55 -33.60 -12.28
CA MET A 1 55.44 -32.40 -11.42
C MET A 1 54.76 -31.19 -12.09
N ARG A 2 54.10 -31.31 -13.26
CA ARG A 2 53.50 -30.14 -13.95
C ARG A 2 51.97 -30.07 -13.95
N LEU A 3 51.27 -31.14 -13.56
CA LEU A 3 49.79 -31.12 -13.53
C LEU A 3 49.24 -30.58 -12.20
N ASN A 4 49.82 -30.95 -11.06
CA ASN A 4 49.40 -30.43 -9.74
C ASN A 4 49.70 -28.93 -9.56
N GLN A 5 50.71 -28.37 -10.23
CA GLN A 5 50.97 -26.93 -10.16
C GLN A 5 49.98 -26.10 -10.99
N ILE A 6 49.44 -26.66 -12.07
CA ILE A 6 48.39 -26.00 -12.87
C ILE A 6 47.06 -26.00 -12.11
N ILE A 7 46.73 -27.09 -11.41
CA ILE A 7 45.49 -27.18 -10.63
C ILE A 7 45.51 -26.24 -9.40
N ILE A 8 46.67 -26.10 -8.73
CA ILE A 8 46.83 -25.14 -7.62
C ILE A 8 46.79 -23.69 -8.13
N SER A 9 47.33 -23.42 -9.32
CA SER A 9 47.26 -22.08 -9.93
C SER A 9 45.85 -21.69 -10.36
N LEU A 10 44.99 -22.65 -10.73
CA LEU A 10 43.61 -22.36 -11.16
C LEU A 10 42.68 -22.08 -9.97
N MET A 11 42.99 -22.63 -8.78
CA MET A 11 42.23 -22.39 -7.54
C MET A 11 42.53 -21.03 -6.89
N LEU A 12 43.57 -20.30 -7.31
CA LEU A 12 43.95 -18.99 -6.76
C LEU A 12 43.41 -17.79 -7.55
N VAL A 13 42.73 -17.99 -8.68
CA VAL A 13 42.21 -16.91 -9.54
C VAL A 13 40.70 -16.64 -9.31
N VAL A 14 40.03 -17.42 -8.46
CA VAL A 14 38.58 -17.33 -8.22
C VAL A 14 38.21 -16.42 -7.04
N SER A 15 39.18 -15.83 -6.34
CA SER A 15 38.94 -15.01 -5.14
C SER A 15 38.97 -13.49 -5.35
N LEU A 16 38.82 -13.01 -6.59
CA LEU A 16 38.76 -11.56 -6.84
C LEU A 16 37.60 -11.16 -7.78
N TRP A 17 36.39 -11.51 -7.38
CA TRP A 17 35.19 -10.76 -7.78
C TRP A 17 34.60 -10.13 -6.53
N VAL A 18 35.30 -9.11 -6.00
CA VAL A 18 34.64 -8.12 -5.15
C VAL A 18 33.84 -7.27 -6.11
N THR A 19 32.55 -7.55 -6.23
CA THR A 19 31.60 -6.63 -6.84
C THR A 19 31.55 -5.39 -5.95
N THR A 20 32.36 -4.40 -6.30
CA THR A 20 32.17 -3.02 -5.84
C THR A 20 30.81 -2.58 -6.38
N SER A 21 29.76 -2.67 -5.56
CA SER A 21 28.53 -1.93 -5.84
C SER A 21 28.90 -0.45 -5.77
N CYS A 22 29.00 0.20 -6.93
CA CYS A 22 28.99 1.64 -6.97
C CYS A 22 27.64 2.08 -6.40
N GLU A 23 27.63 2.49 -5.13
CA GLU A 23 26.56 3.30 -4.56
C GLU A 23 26.58 4.61 -5.34
N CYS A 24 25.83 4.67 -6.43
CA CYS A 24 25.58 5.92 -7.13
C CYS A 24 24.73 6.78 -6.18
N ASN A 25 25.40 7.57 -5.36
CA ASN A 25 24.79 8.61 -4.55
C ASN A 25 24.32 9.73 -5.49
N HIS A 26 23.21 9.47 -6.17
CA HIS A 26 22.48 10.50 -6.87
C HIS A 26 21.78 11.33 -5.80
N ASP A 27 22.46 12.38 -5.34
CA ASP A 27 21.86 13.53 -4.67
C ASP A 27 20.93 14.22 -5.67
N ILE A 28 19.82 13.57 -5.98
CA ILE A 28 18.69 14.18 -6.65
C ILE A 28 17.95 14.88 -5.51
N VAL A 29 17.97 16.21 -5.53
CA VAL A 29 17.02 17.03 -4.78
C VAL A 29 15.65 16.61 -5.28
N THR A 30 15.03 15.72 -4.53
CA THR A 30 13.83 15.08 -4.99
C THR A 30 12.63 15.79 -4.39
N PRO A 31 11.67 16.23 -5.23
CA PRO A 31 10.41 16.72 -4.71
C PRO A 31 9.74 15.56 -3.96
N PHE A 32 8.82 15.87 -3.05
CA PHE A 32 8.07 14.98 -2.14
C PHE A 32 7.51 13.65 -2.72
N THR A 33 7.68 13.40 -4.02
CA THR A 33 7.33 12.19 -4.78
C THR A 33 8.41 11.09 -4.77
N SER A 34 9.66 11.38 -4.41
CA SER A 34 10.74 10.38 -4.39
C SER A 34 10.79 9.47 -3.17
N SER A 35 10.18 9.91 -2.08
CA SER A 35 10.25 9.19 -0.81
C SER A 35 9.13 8.16 -0.69
N LEU A 36 8.10 8.20 -1.54
CA LEU A 36 6.96 7.30 -1.48
C LEU A 36 7.32 5.94 -2.10
N GLN A 37 7.34 4.90 -1.28
CA GLN A 37 7.65 3.54 -1.71
C GLN A 37 6.67 2.54 -1.13
N VAL A 38 6.51 1.41 -1.82
CA VAL A 38 5.79 0.25 -1.28
C VAL A 38 6.48 -0.18 0.02
N GLY A 39 5.70 -0.36 1.08
CA GLY A 39 6.19 -0.68 2.41
C GLY A 39 6.40 0.52 3.33
N ASN A 40 6.30 1.76 2.83
CA ASN A 40 6.23 2.94 3.70
C ASN A 40 5.00 2.89 4.60
N VAL A 41 5.11 3.54 5.75
CA VAL A 41 4.10 3.54 6.82
C VAL A 41 3.36 4.86 6.81
N VAL A 42 2.04 4.80 6.68
CA VAL A 42 1.13 5.93 6.90
C VAL A 42 0.82 5.99 8.38
N CYS A 43 1.06 7.14 9.00
CA CYS A 43 0.86 7.36 10.43
C CYS A 43 -0.48 8.03 10.72
N ALA A 44 -0.93 7.96 11.98
CA ALA A 44 -2.20 8.54 12.42
C ALA A 44 -2.29 10.07 12.22
N ASP A 45 -1.16 10.77 12.19
CA ASP A 45 -1.08 12.21 11.91
C ASP A 45 -1.10 12.55 10.41
N GLY A 46 -1.28 11.55 9.54
CA GLY A 46 -1.31 11.70 8.08
C GLY A 46 0.07 11.73 7.42
N THR A 47 1.16 11.66 8.18
CA THR A 47 2.52 11.59 7.61
C THR A 47 2.84 10.22 7.05
N VAL A 48 3.76 10.18 6.08
CA VAL A 48 4.29 8.95 5.51
C VAL A 48 5.77 8.86 5.85
N ILE A 49 6.18 7.76 6.49
CA ILE A 49 7.56 7.51 6.91
C ILE A 49 8.08 6.25 6.19
N SER A 50 9.36 6.24 5.87
CA SER A 50 10.01 5.07 5.30
C SER A 50 9.92 3.88 6.27
N ALA A 51 9.98 2.69 5.69
CA ALA A 51 9.95 1.44 6.43
C ALA A 51 11.12 1.28 7.41
N THR A 52 12.27 1.91 7.13
CA THR A 52 13.48 1.85 7.96
C THR A 52 13.45 2.84 9.10
N ASP A 53 12.88 4.02 8.87
CA ASP A 53 12.93 5.12 9.85
C ASP A 53 11.77 5.06 10.85
N PHE A 54 10.71 4.32 10.52
CA PHE A 54 9.51 4.22 11.34
C PHE A 54 9.79 3.77 12.79
N SER A 55 10.69 2.81 12.99
CA SER A 55 11.03 2.29 14.33
C SER A 55 11.55 3.36 15.30
N ASN A 56 12.17 4.42 14.77
CA ASN A 56 12.72 5.53 15.57
C ASN A 56 11.79 6.74 15.62
N SER A 57 10.64 6.69 14.95
CA SER A 57 9.76 7.85 14.79
C SER A 57 8.85 8.12 15.99
N GLY A 58 8.54 7.10 16.80
CA GLY A 58 7.57 7.18 17.89
C GLY A 58 6.12 7.43 17.42
N LYS A 59 5.84 7.35 16.12
CA LYS A 59 4.51 7.61 15.56
C LYS A 59 3.61 6.38 15.59
N GLU A 60 2.31 6.62 15.66
CA GLU A 60 1.29 5.57 15.56
C GLU A 60 1.07 5.16 14.11
N PRO A 61 1.27 3.88 13.73
CA PRO A 61 1.06 3.40 12.38
C PRO A 61 -0.43 3.12 12.13
N VAL A 62 -0.91 3.41 10.92
CA VAL A 62 -2.32 3.20 10.54
C VAL A 62 -2.44 2.33 9.28
N ALA A 63 -1.56 2.55 8.30
CA ALA A 63 -1.58 1.80 7.05
C ALA A 63 -0.19 1.61 6.44
N VAL A 64 -0.09 0.68 5.50
CA VAL A 64 1.14 0.41 4.73
C VAL A 64 0.87 0.62 3.24
N ILE A 65 1.76 1.36 2.58
CA ILE A 65 1.67 1.60 1.13
C ILE A 65 1.91 0.30 0.38
N TYR A 66 1.01 -0.06 -0.54
CA TYR A 66 1.16 -1.24 -1.40
C TYR A 66 1.22 -0.88 -2.90
N HIS A 67 0.91 0.36 -3.25
CA HIS A 67 1.00 0.85 -4.63
C HIS A 67 1.35 2.33 -4.65
N VAL A 68 2.21 2.74 -5.58
CA VAL A 68 2.58 4.13 -5.82
C VAL A 68 2.32 4.43 -7.29
N ASN A 69 1.56 5.49 -7.55
CA ASN A 69 1.29 5.93 -8.92
C ASN A 69 2.53 6.61 -9.49
N GLN A 70 2.93 6.18 -10.69
CA GLN A 70 4.07 6.77 -11.40
C GLN A 70 3.72 8.10 -12.06
N ASN A 71 2.43 8.33 -12.32
CA ASN A 71 1.94 9.58 -12.88
C ASN A 71 1.46 10.52 -11.77
N SER A 72 2.19 11.62 -11.57
CA SER A 72 1.86 12.64 -10.57
C SER A 72 0.67 13.54 -10.93
N GLU A 73 0.16 13.45 -12.17
CA GLU A 73 -1.04 14.18 -12.62
C GLU A 73 -2.34 13.49 -12.16
N ILE A 74 -2.25 12.24 -11.69
CA ILE A 74 -3.37 11.56 -11.05
C ILE A 74 -3.48 12.13 -9.63
N ASN A 75 -4.69 12.59 -9.24
CA ASN A 75 -5.02 13.13 -7.90
C ASN A 75 -4.89 12.11 -6.74
N CYS A 76 -4.10 11.06 -6.92
CA CYS A 76 -3.84 9.97 -6.00
C CYS A 76 -2.35 9.61 -6.13
N LEU A 77 -1.58 9.74 -5.05
CA LEU A 77 -0.15 9.38 -5.06
C LEU A 77 0.07 7.87 -5.01
N GLY A 78 -0.95 7.12 -4.56
CA GLY A 78 -0.87 5.69 -4.40
C GLY A 78 -1.95 5.17 -3.45
N TYR A 79 -1.80 3.91 -3.09
CA TYR A 79 -2.74 3.21 -2.22
C TYR A 79 -2.05 2.57 -1.04
N ALA A 80 -2.69 2.67 0.12
CA ALA A 80 -2.29 2.02 1.35
C ALA A 80 -3.39 1.08 1.87
N VAL A 81 -2.99 0.08 2.64
CA VAL A 81 -3.87 -0.88 3.29
C VAL A 81 -3.74 -0.74 4.80
N TYR A 82 -4.87 -0.69 5.50
CA TYR A 82 -4.91 -0.56 6.95
C TYR A 82 -4.25 -1.77 7.62
N ILE A 83 -3.52 -1.51 8.71
CA ILE A 83 -2.78 -2.54 9.44
C ILE A 83 -3.69 -3.39 10.34
N HIS A 84 -4.84 -2.85 10.73
CA HIS A 84 -5.89 -3.54 11.47
C HIS A 84 -7.15 -3.67 10.62
N ASP A 85 -7.83 -4.80 10.76
CA ASP A 85 -9.10 -5.02 10.07
C ASP A 85 -10.27 -4.38 10.82
N MET A 86 -11.40 -4.24 10.13
CA MET A 86 -12.67 -3.95 10.80
C MET A 86 -13.34 -5.24 11.27
N ALA A 87 -14.20 -5.13 12.29
CA ALA A 87 -15.17 -6.18 12.54
C ALA A 87 -16.03 -6.42 11.28
N PRO A 88 -16.33 -7.68 10.92
CA PRO A 88 -17.15 -8.00 9.75
C PRO A 88 -18.45 -7.20 9.72
N GLN A 89 -18.80 -6.66 8.54
CA GLN A 89 -20.02 -5.88 8.32
C GLN A 89 -20.80 -6.44 7.14
N THR A 90 -22.10 -6.17 7.09
CA THR A 90 -22.91 -6.47 5.91
C THR A 90 -22.55 -5.53 4.77
N PHE A 91 -22.35 -6.12 3.59
CA PHE A 91 -22.16 -5.37 2.36
C PHE A 91 -23.42 -4.58 1.99
N ALA A 92 -24.58 -5.21 2.15
CA ALA A 92 -25.90 -4.66 1.92
C ALA A 92 -26.90 -5.35 2.87
N ASP A 93 -27.92 -4.64 3.33
CA ASP A 93 -29.03 -5.24 4.08
C ASP A 93 -30.02 -6.01 3.19
N SER A 94 -30.05 -5.67 1.90
CA SER A 94 -30.97 -6.22 0.90
C SER A 94 -30.23 -6.50 -0.41
N LEU A 95 -30.68 -7.53 -1.15
CA LEU A 95 -30.14 -7.89 -2.47
C LEU A 95 -31.16 -7.60 -3.58
N GLY A 96 -30.68 -7.40 -4.81
CA GLY A 96 -31.54 -7.20 -5.99
C GLY A 96 -32.02 -5.76 -6.21
N VAL A 97 -31.46 -4.81 -5.46
CA VAL A 97 -31.66 -3.37 -5.65
C VAL A 97 -30.39 -2.77 -6.21
N GLU A 98 -30.53 -1.81 -7.12
CA GLU A 98 -29.39 -1.11 -7.71
C GLU A 98 -28.71 -0.21 -6.66
N GLN A 99 -27.38 -0.30 -6.58
CA GLN A 99 -26.57 0.41 -5.59
C GLN A 99 -25.63 1.44 -6.22
N GLU A 100 -25.82 1.74 -7.51
CA GLU A 100 -25.03 2.68 -8.31
C GLU A 100 -23.50 2.39 -8.32
N THR A 101 -23.08 1.17 -7.96
CA THR A 101 -21.70 0.74 -8.04
C THR A 101 -21.34 0.27 -9.45
N SER A 102 -20.13 0.56 -9.91
CA SER A 102 -19.65 0.00 -11.17
C SER A 102 -19.40 -1.51 -11.06
N ALA A 103 -19.55 -2.22 -12.18
CA ALA A 103 -19.13 -3.62 -12.35
C ALA A 103 -17.75 -3.72 -13.05
N SER A 104 -16.95 -2.65 -13.02
CA SER A 104 -15.72 -2.58 -13.78
C SER A 104 -14.58 -3.39 -13.15
N LEU A 105 -13.88 -4.14 -13.98
CA LEU A 105 -12.68 -4.90 -13.57
C LEU A 105 -11.41 -4.06 -13.67
N THR A 106 -11.44 -2.96 -14.42
CA THR A 106 -10.26 -2.18 -14.81
C THR A 106 -10.21 -0.81 -14.18
N ASP A 107 -11.33 -0.31 -13.65
CA ASP A 107 -11.40 1.05 -13.11
C ASP A 107 -10.96 1.12 -11.65
N GLU A 108 -10.36 2.25 -11.28
CA GLU A 108 -9.86 2.53 -9.93
C GLU A 108 -10.86 3.34 -9.09
N ASP A 109 -12.11 2.87 -9.08
CA ASP A 109 -13.31 3.58 -8.63
C ASP A 109 -13.85 3.13 -7.26
N GLY A 110 -13.09 2.35 -6.49
CA GLY A 110 -13.56 1.82 -5.20
C GLY A 110 -14.07 2.89 -4.23
N ASN A 111 -13.48 4.09 -4.24
CA ASN A 111 -13.97 5.22 -3.45
C ASN A 111 -15.33 5.75 -3.92
N ALA A 112 -15.56 5.82 -5.23
CA ALA A 112 -16.85 6.22 -5.78
C ALA A 112 -17.92 5.15 -5.49
N ASN A 113 -17.58 3.87 -5.69
CA ASN A 113 -18.47 2.75 -5.37
C ASN A 113 -18.82 2.68 -3.87
N THR A 114 -17.86 2.92 -2.98
CA THR A 114 -18.13 2.97 -1.53
C THR A 114 -19.02 4.15 -1.16
N TYR A 115 -18.85 5.30 -1.83
CA TYR A 115 -19.70 6.47 -1.62
C TYR A 115 -21.14 6.23 -2.11
N ALA A 116 -21.31 5.58 -3.26
CA ALA A 116 -22.62 5.17 -3.76
C ALA A 116 -23.35 4.26 -2.76
N LEU A 117 -22.66 3.25 -2.21
CA LEU A 117 -23.20 2.40 -1.16
C LEU A 117 -23.53 3.13 0.15
N TYR A 118 -22.79 4.19 0.47
CA TYR A 118 -23.04 5.00 1.66
C TYR A 118 -24.26 5.92 1.49
N HIS A 119 -24.49 6.42 0.28
CA HIS A 119 -25.54 7.39 -0.02
C HIS A 119 -26.83 6.78 -0.60
N CYS A 120 -26.84 5.47 -0.92
CA CYS A 120 -28.01 4.78 -1.42
C CYS A 120 -29.20 4.90 -0.45
N GLU A 121 -30.33 5.43 -0.93
CA GLU A 121 -31.55 5.61 -0.12
C GLU A 121 -32.32 4.28 0.07
N ASP A 122 -32.25 3.38 -0.91
CA ASP A 122 -33.03 2.15 -0.95
C ASP A 122 -32.36 0.95 -0.25
N VAL A 123 -31.04 1.02 0.02
CA VAL A 123 -30.26 -0.06 0.62
C VAL A 123 -29.23 0.48 1.60
N SER A 124 -29.17 -0.07 2.81
CA SER A 124 -28.12 0.28 3.77
C SER A 124 -26.91 -0.63 3.67
N SER A 125 -25.71 -0.03 3.65
CA SER A 125 -24.43 -0.73 3.77
C SER A 125 -23.74 -0.37 5.08
N SER A 126 -23.83 -1.26 6.08
CA SER A 126 -23.11 -1.08 7.35
C SER A 126 -21.58 -1.05 7.14
N MET A 127 -21.10 -1.79 6.14
CA MET A 127 -19.72 -1.73 5.68
C MET A 127 -19.35 -0.33 5.18
N ALA A 128 -20.14 0.27 4.29
CA ALA A 128 -19.83 1.60 3.75
C ALA A 128 -19.82 2.67 4.84
N ILE A 129 -20.79 2.65 5.76
CA ILE A 129 -20.84 3.56 6.92
C ILE A 129 -19.57 3.43 7.77
N LYS A 130 -19.22 2.21 8.20
CA LYS A 130 -18.01 1.96 9.01
C LYS A 130 -16.70 2.25 8.28
N VAL A 131 -16.72 2.22 6.95
CA VAL A 131 -15.56 2.61 6.15
C VAL A 131 -15.44 4.13 6.11
N PHE A 132 -16.55 4.82 5.92
CA PHE A 132 -16.61 6.28 5.87
C PHE A 132 -16.21 6.93 7.21
N ASP A 133 -16.64 6.36 8.34
CA ASP A 133 -16.33 6.85 9.70
C ASP A 133 -14.83 6.92 10.04
N MET A 134 -13.97 6.14 9.36
CA MET A 134 -12.52 6.19 9.61
C MET A 134 -11.80 7.25 8.78
N TRP A 135 -12.51 8.01 7.94
CA TRP A 135 -11.89 9.07 7.17
C TRP A 135 -11.27 10.09 8.14
N SER A 136 -9.96 10.25 8.06
CA SER A 136 -9.22 11.26 8.80
C SER A 136 -8.11 11.89 7.94
N TYR A 137 -7.75 13.15 8.24
CA TYR A 137 -6.61 13.86 7.66
C TYR A 137 -6.54 13.92 6.12
N GLY A 138 -7.68 14.04 5.44
CA GLY A 138 -7.74 14.13 3.96
C GLY A 138 -7.43 12.81 3.24
N GLN A 139 -7.17 11.73 3.97
CA GLN A 139 -6.96 10.39 3.43
C GLN A 139 -8.29 9.64 3.47
N SER A 140 -8.88 9.34 2.29
CA SER A 140 -10.17 8.65 2.26
C SER A 140 -10.00 7.16 2.54
N ALA A 141 -10.87 6.61 3.38
CA ALA A 141 -11.03 5.18 3.56
C ALA A 141 -12.14 4.66 2.63
N PHE A 142 -11.91 3.57 1.93
CA PHE A 142 -12.86 2.99 0.99
C PHE A 142 -12.68 1.46 0.83
N VAL A 143 -13.70 0.81 0.28
CA VAL A 143 -13.64 -0.59 -0.18
C VAL A 143 -13.07 -0.59 -1.59
N PRO A 144 -11.99 -1.35 -1.85
CA PRO A 144 -11.26 -1.25 -3.11
C PRO A 144 -12.04 -1.80 -4.30
N SER A 145 -11.81 -1.21 -5.49
CA SER A 145 -12.20 -1.85 -6.75
C SER A 145 -11.33 -3.08 -7.02
N ILE A 146 -11.76 -3.90 -7.98
CA ILE A 146 -11.00 -5.08 -8.42
C ILE A 146 -9.63 -4.68 -8.95
N ARG A 147 -9.55 -3.59 -9.72
CA ARG A 147 -8.28 -3.06 -10.22
C ARG A 147 -7.33 -2.67 -9.08
N GLN A 148 -7.83 -1.91 -8.11
CA GLN A 148 -7.03 -1.52 -6.95
C GLN A 148 -6.57 -2.76 -6.18
N LEU A 149 -7.46 -3.77 -6.02
CA LEU A 149 -7.15 -5.07 -5.42
C LEU A 149 -6.02 -5.81 -6.13
N SER A 150 -6.00 -5.78 -7.46
CA SER A 150 -4.98 -6.45 -8.25
C SER A 150 -3.55 -5.97 -7.95
N TYR A 151 -3.35 -4.69 -7.59
CA TYR A 151 -2.02 -4.15 -7.26
C TYR A 151 -1.44 -4.70 -5.96
N LEU A 152 -2.29 -5.09 -5.00
CA LEU A 152 -1.84 -5.65 -3.73
C LEU A 152 -1.34 -7.09 -3.90
N PHE A 153 -1.96 -7.86 -4.79
CA PHE A 153 -1.69 -9.29 -4.93
C PHE A 153 -0.20 -9.63 -5.14
N PRO A 154 0.56 -8.99 -6.06
CA PRO A 154 1.98 -9.33 -6.26
C PRO A 154 2.87 -8.99 -5.07
N VAL A 155 2.51 -8.00 -4.25
CA VAL A 155 3.33 -7.49 -3.13
C VAL A 155 2.85 -7.95 -1.75
N ARG A 156 1.75 -8.72 -1.69
CA ARG A 156 1.03 -9.05 -0.44
C ARG A 156 1.90 -9.64 0.67
N TYR A 157 2.90 -10.47 0.34
CA TYR A 157 3.77 -11.07 1.37
C TYR A 157 4.70 -10.03 1.99
N ALA A 158 5.34 -9.20 1.19
CA ALA A 158 6.20 -8.12 1.67
C ALA A 158 5.40 -7.09 2.49
N VAL A 159 4.19 -6.75 2.03
CA VAL A 159 3.27 -5.88 2.76
C VAL A 159 2.84 -6.51 4.09
N ASN A 160 2.54 -7.82 4.12
CA ASN A 160 2.19 -8.52 5.36
C ASN A 160 3.35 -8.54 6.37
N GLU A 161 4.58 -8.76 5.93
CA GLU A 161 5.75 -8.66 6.83
C GLU A 161 5.89 -7.25 7.40
N ARG A 162 5.65 -6.22 6.58
CA ARG A 162 5.65 -4.84 7.06
C ARG A 162 4.52 -4.57 8.06
N ILE A 163 3.32 -5.05 7.80
CA ILE A 163 2.17 -4.91 8.71
C ILE A 163 2.49 -5.53 10.08
N LYS A 164 3.05 -6.75 10.12
CA LYS A 164 3.49 -7.38 11.38
C LYS A 164 4.54 -6.55 12.09
N ALA A 165 5.53 -6.04 11.35
CA ALA A 165 6.63 -5.26 11.91
C ALA A 165 6.17 -3.97 12.60
N VAL A 166 5.02 -3.42 12.22
CA VAL A 166 4.42 -2.24 12.83
C VAL A 166 3.29 -2.56 13.82
N GLY A 167 3.15 -3.84 14.23
CA GLY A 167 2.16 -4.27 15.23
C GLY A 167 0.76 -4.56 14.69
N GLY A 168 0.58 -4.61 13.37
CA GLY A 168 -0.69 -4.93 12.75
C GLY A 168 -0.93 -6.43 12.55
N GLU A 169 -2.11 -6.75 12.05
CA GLU A 169 -2.52 -8.11 11.73
C GLU A 169 -2.28 -8.39 10.23
N PRO A 170 -1.74 -9.52 9.79
CA PRO A 170 -1.55 -9.79 8.35
C PRO A 170 -2.86 -9.89 7.55
N ILE A 171 -2.83 -9.43 6.30
CA ILE A 171 -3.94 -9.57 5.35
C ILE A 171 -4.16 -11.05 5.06
N SER A 172 -5.38 -11.54 5.30
CA SER A 172 -5.81 -12.87 4.87
C SER A 172 -6.39 -12.81 3.45
N LEU A 173 -6.23 -13.87 2.66
CA LEU A 173 -6.78 -13.95 1.30
C LEU A 173 -8.32 -14.02 1.25
N VAL A 174 -8.97 -14.18 2.41
CA VAL A 174 -10.43 -14.38 2.54
C VAL A 174 -11.13 -13.11 3.04
N LEU A 175 -10.42 -12.18 3.67
CA LEU A 175 -10.98 -10.89 4.10
C LEU A 175 -10.68 -9.78 3.10
N ILE A 176 -11.73 -9.12 2.62
CA ILE A 176 -11.62 -7.85 1.91
C ILE A 176 -11.21 -6.80 2.94
N ARG A 177 -9.90 -6.54 3.04
CA ARG A 177 -9.42 -5.44 3.87
C ARG A 177 -9.66 -4.09 3.24
N LYS A 178 -10.07 -3.16 4.09
CA LYS A 178 -10.24 -1.73 3.84
C LYS A 178 -8.99 -1.12 3.23
N ARG A 179 -9.17 -0.09 2.40
CA ARG A 179 -8.05 0.64 1.78
C ARG A 179 -8.11 2.12 2.04
N GLN A 180 -6.93 2.70 2.06
CA GLN A 180 -6.71 4.11 2.22
C GLN A 180 -6.19 4.68 0.90
N ARG A 181 -6.83 5.76 0.43
CA ARG A 181 -6.35 6.55 -0.70
C ARG A 181 -5.29 7.48 -0.13
N ILE A 182 -4.10 7.52 -0.73
CA ILE A 182 -3.07 8.48 -0.33
C ILE A 182 -3.21 9.74 -1.19
N ARG A 183 -3.66 10.82 -0.58
CA ARG A 183 -3.67 12.19 -1.13
C ARG A 183 -2.48 12.98 -0.60
N ARG A 184 -2.07 13.98 -1.38
CA ARG A 184 -1.08 14.99 -0.99
C ARG A 184 -1.74 15.88 0.08
N ILE A 185 -1.19 15.93 1.30
CA ILE A 185 -1.63 16.92 2.30
C ILE A 185 -0.99 18.26 1.90
N GLY A 186 -1.80 19.16 1.32
CA GLY A 186 -1.45 20.55 1.05
C GLY A 186 -1.40 20.94 -0.44
N SER A 187 -2.53 21.39 -0.97
CA SER A 187 -2.64 22.61 -1.78
C SER A 187 -4.12 22.90 -2.12
N ASP A 188 -4.97 23.05 -1.10
CA ASP A 188 -6.19 23.83 -1.25
C ASP A 188 -6.11 24.99 -0.24
N ARG A 189 -5.60 26.12 -0.73
CA ARG A 189 -6.16 27.45 -0.43
C ARG A 189 -6.89 27.90 -1.67
#